data_AF-A0A517ZAV8-F1
#
_entry.id   AF-A0A517ZAV8-F1
#
_cell.length_a   1.000
_cell.length_b   1.000
_cell.length_c   1.000
_cell.angle_alpha   90.00
_cell.angle_beta   90.00
_cell.angle_gamma   90.00
#
_symmetry.space_group_name_H-M   'P 1'
#
loop_
_entity.id
_entity.type
_entity.pdbx_description
1 polymer ?
#
loop_
_entity_poly.entity_id
_entity_poly.type
_entity_poly.pdbx_seq_one_letter_code
_entity_poly.pdbx_strand_id
1 'polypeptide(L)'
;MSRDFASPESFAYSLRIGVTGHRNLSDAAGVAEAVERLQERIENTLRPQTRTPLNRVVISPLAKGADRIVAETVLKRERSSLEVLSPFTLAEYRRDFEEPDDREEFEILLDRADVVRCVTTDSPPQDASDDEQSDWRNRGYLQVGRAVVDACEMLIVVWDGKEARGTGGTADIVGYALRQRRTVIWVNANTPSSEPQLILRWQPGEEPETDALPSTAKQLSLGYHQLDAYNRDASVGRDVLSSATISEQEALRARASDAGLPADSIRHVIDVLVPHFVRADRLAVHYRNNYVRAMTGLFLLSALAVSVVVGQVLFFPELLWIILLEILAMGTAVGLWMWCRRGAWHEKWIHDRYLAERLRMAMFSLLLDQADAALTSAASQALSFYSGPRHWLLSTVRSVVEAARSVPHKAAGFEATRRFVVEAWLDDQRRYHVRNADRTHKAARRGHRVGTVLFLVTLVMAVLHFLGVGHGEHDHAASGVSRLDAWITFFAIVLPTWGAAIHAITTQLELERIAARSERMAMLLSLVVERAREAESLDALREVVAEGQRVMGTENHEWWILLSFRQPVLPT
;
A
#
# COMPACT_ATOMS: atom_id res chain seq x y z
N MET A 1 2.73 33.25 14.01
CA MET A 1 1.80 32.16 13.61
C MET A 1 2.09 31.79 12.18
N SER A 2 3.00 30.82 11.99
CA SER A 2 3.37 30.29 10.67
C SER A 2 2.22 29.42 10.17
N ARG A 3 1.64 29.75 9.01
CA ARG A 3 0.84 28.78 8.26
C ARG A 3 1.81 27.70 7.80
N ASP A 4 1.86 26.59 8.53
CA ASP A 4 2.50 25.35 8.06
C ASP A 4 1.71 24.85 6.84
N PHE A 5 2.04 25.39 5.67
CA PHE A 5 1.68 24.76 4.42
C PHE A 5 2.40 23.42 4.37
N ALA A 6 1.60 22.35 4.38
CA ALA A 6 2.08 21.02 4.06
C ALA A 6 2.96 21.11 2.80
N SER A 7 4.14 20.48 2.83
CA SER A 7 5.04 20.47 1.67
C SER A 7 4.26 19.99 0.44
N PRO A 8 4.51 20.53 -0.77
CA PRO A 8 3.77 20.15 -1.99
C PRO A 8 3.80 18.65 -2.30
N GLU A 9 4.68 17.89 -1.65
CA GLU A 9 4.86 16.45 -1.82
C GLU A 9 4.10 15.58 -0.79
N SER A 10 3.47 16.16 0.24
CA SER A 10 2.76 15.37 1.28
C SER A 10 1.34 15.04 0.85
N PHE A 11 0.91 13.80 1.10
CA PHE A 11 -0.44 13.38 0.79
C PHE A 11 -1.42 13.72 1.91
N ALA A 12 -2.66 14.08 1.53
CA ALA A 12 -3.78 14.16 2.43
C ALA A 12 -4.39 12.76 2.69
N TYR A 13 -4.67 12.46 3.94
CA TYR A 13 -5.44 11.28 4.31
C TYR A 13 -6.93 11.61 4.28
N SER A 14 -7.74 10.77 3.61
CA SER A 14 -9.19 10.89 3.64
C SER A 14 -9.77 9.83 4.58
N LEU A 15 -10.14 10.26 5.80
CA LEU A 15 -10.77 9.42 6.80
C LEU A 15 -12.23 9.16 6.41
N ARG A 16 -12.58 7.91 6.12
CA ARG A 16 -13.91 7.53 5.63
C ARG A 16 -14.76 6.98 6.77
N ILE A 17 -15.76 7.76 7.18
CA ILE A 17 -16.63 7.49 8.34
C ILE A 17 -18.00 7.07 7.82
N GLY A 18 -18.35 5.80 8.00
CA GLY A 18 -19.69 5.28 7.76
C GLY A 18 -20.60 5.54 8.93
N VAL A 19 -21.90 5.63 8.68
CA VAL A 19 -22.92 5.79 9.72
C VAL A 19 -23.97 4.69 9.60
N THR A 20 -24.42 4.20 10.75
CA THR A 20 -25.65 3.41 10.86
C THR A 20 -26.27 3.63 12.24
N GLY A 21 -27.59 3.63 12.35
CA GLY A 21 -28.22 3.75 13.65
C GLY A 21 -29.74 3.75 13.65
N HIS A 22 -30.30 3.99 14.82
CA HIS A 22 -31.76 4.04 15.01
C HIS A 22 -32.39 5.25 14.32
N ARG A 23 -33.57 5.01 13.71
CA ARG A 23 -34.35 6.06 13.05
C ARG A 23 -35.07 6.98 14.04
N ASN A 24 -35.56 6.40 15.14
CA ASN A 24 -36.25 7.12 16.20
C ASN A 24 -35.35 7.14 17.44
N LEU A 25 -34.83 8.31 17.78
CA LEU A 25 -33.96 8.53 18.93
C LEU A 25 -34.73 9.30 20.01
N SER A 26 -34.64 8.83 21.26
CA SER A 26 -35.28 9.52 22.40
C SER A 26 -34.57 10.81 22.79
N ASP A 27 -33.25 10.89 22.55
CA ASP A 27 -32.42 12.05 22.84
C ASP A 27 -31.48 12.36 21.65
N ALA A 28 -32.04 12.99 20.62
CA ALA A 28 -31.29 13.37 19.43
C ALA A 28 -30.17 14.40 19.72
N ALA A 29 -30.41 15.33 20.66
CA ALA A 29 -29.45 16.36 21.04
C ALA A 29 -28.24 15.75 21.76
N GLY A 30 -28.47 14.85 22.71
CA GLY A 30 -27.39 14.12 23.39
C GLY A 30 -26.55 13.29 22.42
N VAL A 31 -27.18 12.65 21.41
CA VAL A 31 -26.44 11.93 20.36
C VAL A 31 -25.56 12.88 19.56
N ALA A 32 -26.07 14.05 19.16
CA ALA A 32 -25.28 15.05 18.45
C ALA A 32 -24.06 15.50 19.27
N GLU A 33 -24.24 15.79 20.57
CA GLU A 33 -23.13 16.15 21.47
C GLU A 33 -22.11 15.00 21.64
N ALA A 34 -22.58 13.76 21.72
CA ALA A 34 -21.70 12.58 21.81
C ALA A 34 -20.83 12.43 20.57
N VAL A 35 -21.42 12.66 19.39
CA VAL A 35 -20.71 12.64 18.11
C VAL A 35 -19.75 13.83 18.00
N GLU A 36 -20.10 15.01 18.51
CA GLU A 36 -19.19 16.16 18.56
C GLU A 36 -17.95 15.85 19.42
N ARG A 37 -18.14 15.33 20.64
CA ARG A 37 -17.04 14.88 21.51
C ARG A 37 -16.19 13.79 20.85
N LEU A 38 -16.82 12.86 20.13
CA LEU A 38 -16.13 11.82 19.38
C LEU A 38 -15.25 12.41 18.28
N GLN A 39 -15.76 13.36 17.49
CA GLN A 39 -14.98 14.02 16.45
C GLN A 39 -13.77 14.77 17.02
N GLU A 40 -13.92 15.44 18.16
CA GLU A 40 -12.80 16.06 18.87
C GLU A 40 -11.78 15.03 19.35
N ARG A 41 -12.24 13.89 19.89
CA ARG A 41 -11.33 12.82 20.31
C ARG A 41 -10.58 12.23 19.12
N ILE A 42 -11.25 11.95 18.01
CA ILE A 42 -10.62 11.48 16.76
C ILE A 42 -9.57 12.49 16.29
N GLU A 43 -9.94 13.77 16.27
CA GLU A 43 -9.04 14.86 15.89
C GLU A 43 -7.82 14.95 16.80
N ASN A 44 -8.02 14.88 18.13
CA ASN A 44 -6.96 14.89 19.12
C ASN A 44 -6.11 13.61 19.14
N THR A 45 -6.60 12.48 18.61
CA THR A 45 -5.80 11.25 18.49
C THR A 45 -5.00 11.24 17.19
N LEU A 46 -5.52 11.83 16.12
CA LEU A 46 -4.88 11.82 14.79
C LEU A 46 -3.98 13.04 14.55
N ARG A 47 -4.37 14.25 14.97
CA ARG A 47 -3.62 15.49 14.70
C ARG A 47 -2.28 15.69 15.42
N PRO A 48 -2.04 15.25 16.69
CA PRO A 48 -0.95 15.81 17.50
C PRO A 48 0.49 15.63 17.00
N GLN A 49 0.72 14.94 15.86
CA GLN A 49 2.05 14.54 15.42
C GLN A 49 2.40 14.88 13.96
N THR A 50 1.53 15.53 13.18
CA THR A 50 1.50 15.26 11.73
C THR A 50 1.73 16.45 10.80
N ARG A 51 2.47 16.18 9.72
CA ARG A 51 2.49 16.96 8.46
C ARG A 51 1.33 16.56 7.53
N THR A 52 0.47 15.63 7.96
CA THR A 52 -0.51 14.94 7.11
C THR A 52 -1.87 15.63 7.21
N PRO A 53 -2.34 16.28 6.13
CA PRO A 53 -3.69 16.82 6.09
C PRO A 53 -4.74 15.72 6.31
N LEU A 54 -5.74 15.99 7.15
CA LEU A 54 -6.88 15.09 7.39
C LEU A 54 -8.13 15.65 6.71
N ASN A 55 -8.67 14.91 5.74
CA ASN A 55 -9.99 15.13 5.16
C ASN A 55 -10.96 14.11 5.78
N ARG A 56 -12.23 14.47 5.93
CA ARG A 56 -13.28 13.58 6.46
C ARG A 56 -14.34 13.35 5.41
N VAL A 57 -14.60 12.09 5.07
CA VAL A 57 -15.69 11.73 4.16
C VAL A 57 -16.73 10.98 4.95
N VAL A 58 -17.91 11.56 5.12
CA VAL A 58 -19.04 10.85 5.71
C VAL A 58 -19.73 10.04 4.63
N ILE A 59 -20.03 8.78 4.93
CA ILE A 59 -20.76 7.89 4.04
C ILE A 59 -22.05 7.51 4.76
N SER A 60 -23.18 7.97 4.23
CA SER A 60 -24.48 7.83 4.89
C SER A 60 -25.59 7.58 3.87
N PRO A 61 -26.56 6.70 4.17
CA PRO A 61 -27.82 6.63 3.44
C PRO A 61 -28.73 7.83 3.66
N LEU A 62 -28.44 8.68 4.67
CA LEU A 62 -29.29 9.80 5.09
C LEU A 62 -30.69 9.40 5.56
N ALA A 63 -30.84 8.18 6.11
CA ALA A 63 -32.08 7.79 6.76
C ALA A 63 -32.40 8.74 7.94
N LYS A 64 -33.68 8.89 8.28
CA LYS A 64 -34.11 9.68 9.45
C LYS A 64 -33.34 9.23 10.70
N GLY A 65 -33.03 10.17 11.59
CA GLY A 65 -32.40 9.90 12.89
C GLY A 65 -30.87 9.92 12.83
N ALA A 66 -30.24 8.84 13.31
CA ALA A 66 -28.79 8.78 13.51
C ALA A 66 -27.95 9.14 12.28
N ASP A 67 -28.37 8.67 11.11
CA ASP A 67 -27.64 8.84 9.84
C ASP A 67 -27.48 10.32 9.47
N ARG A 68 -28.51 11.14 9.68
CA ARG A 68 -28.47 12.59 9.42
C ARG A 68 -27.74 13.35 10.52
N ILE A 69 -28.00 13.05 11.80
CA ILE A 69 -27.35 13.70 12.95
C ILE A 69 -25.82 13.56 12.86
N VAL A 70 -25.33 12.35 12.59
CA VAL A 70 -23.88 12.12 12.46
C VAL A 70 -23.34 12.82 11.21
N ALA A 71 -24.05 12.76 10.07
CA ALA A 71 -23.61 13.42 8.85
C ALA A 71 -23.48 14.93 9.03
N GLU A 72 -24.50 15.60 9.57
CA GLU A 72 -24.45 17.02 9.90
C GLU A 72 -23.30 17.36 10.84
N THR A 73 -23.14 16.57 11.90
CA THR A 73 -22.13 16.83 12.92
C THR A 73 -20.70 16.74 12.36
N VAL A 74 -20.43 15.77 11.50
CA VAL A 74 -19.12 15.67 10.84
C VAL A 74 -18.94 16.76 9.80
N LEU A 75 -19.99 17.15 9.07
CA LEU A 75 -19.95 18.21 8.07
C LEU A 75 -19.72 19.61 8.66
N LYS A 76 -19.91 19.81 9.98
CA LYS A 76 -19.48 21.03 10.69
C LYS A 76 -17.96 21.20 10.72
N ARG A 77 -17.18 20.13 10.49
CA ARG A 77 -15.71 20.16 10.54
C ARG A 77 -15.13 20.67 9.22
N GLU A 78 -14.00 21.36 9.29
CA GLU A 78 -13.24 21.75 8.10
C GLU A 78 -12.78 20.52 7.29
N ARG A 79 -12.70 20.67 5.96
CA ARG A 79 -12.28 19.61 5.02
C ARG A 79 -13.13 18.33 5.18
N SER A 80 -14.44 18.52 5.32
CA SER A 80 -15.43 17.45 5.33
C SER A 80 -16.18 17.41 3.99
N SER A 81 -16.62 16.22 3.60
CA SER A 81 -17.39 15.96 2.39
C SER A 81 -18.42 14.86 2.67
N LEU A 82 -19.48 14.79 1.86
CA LEU A 82 -20.57 13.83 2.04
C LEU A 82 -20.73 12.94 0.80
N GLU A 83 -20.73 11.63 1.02
CA GLU A 83 -21.03 10.61 0.01
C GLU A 83 -22.32 9.88 0.42
N VAL A 84 -23.35 10.01 -0.42
CA VAL A 84 -24.66 9.40 -0.17
C VAL A 84 -24.76 8.09 -0.94
N LEU A 85 -24.97 7.00 -0.20
CA LEU A 85 -25.30 5.69 -0.76
C LEU A 85 -26.79 5.46 -0.56
N SER A 86 -27.58 5.49 -1.62
CA SER A 86 -29.02 5.27 -1.53
C SER A 86 -29.37 3.80 -1.73
N PRO A 87 -30.30 3.23 -0.93
CA PRO A 87 -30.75 1.85 -1.12
C PRO A 87 -31.49 1.65 -2.43
N PHE A 88 -32.17 2.68 -2.94
CA PHE A 88 -32.98 2.63 -4.15
C PHE A 88 -32.70 3.85 -5.04
N THR A 89 -33.39 3.93 -6.18
CA THR A 89 -33.39 5.19 -6.94
C THR A 89 -33.85 6.34 -6.06
N LEU A 90 -33.30 7.54 -6.22
CA LEU A 90 -33.68 8.69 -5.39
C LEU A 90 -35.19 8.98 -5.43
N ALA A 91 -35.83 8.75 -6.59
CA ALA A 91 -37.26 8.90 -6.73
C ALA A 91 -38.06 7.94 -5.84
N GLU A 92 -37.60 6.69 -5.71
CA GLU A 92 -38.21 5.70 -4.84
C GLU A 92 -37.88 5.96 -3.38
N TYR A 93 -36.63 6.30 -3.07
CA TYR A 93 -36.20 6.52 -1.69
C TYR A 93 -36.87 7.74 -1.05
N ARG A 94 -37.15 8.78 -1.85
CA ARG A 94 -37.92 9.96 -1.41
C ARG A 94 -39.32 9.64 -0.89
N ARG A 95 -39.88 8.48 -1.26
CA ARG A 95 -41.21 8.04 -0.79
C ARG A 95 -41.18 7.58 0.67
N ASP A 96 -40.00 7.29 1.22
CA ASP A 96 -39.84 6.89 2.63
C ASP A 96 -39.95 8.08 3.60
N PHE A 97 -39.97 9.32 3.08
CA PHE A 97 -40.01 10.55 3.88
C PHE A 97 -41.37 11.24 3.68
N GLU A 98 -42.38 10.73 4.38
CA GLU A 98 -43.78 11.22 4.29
C GLU A 98 -43.98 12.58 4.98
N GLU A 99 -43.26 12.83 6.07
CA GLU A 99 -43.32 14.08 6.82
C GLU A 99 -42.61 15.21 6.06
N PRO A 100 -43.22 16.39 5.88
CA PRO A 100 -42.62 17.50 5.12
C PRO A 100 -41.24 17.93 5.66
N ASP A 101 -41.10 18.06 6.98
CA ASP A 101 -39.85 18.47 7.63
C ASP A 101 -38.74 17.42 7.45
N ASP A 102 -39.11 16.12 7.53
CA ASP A 102 -38.21 14.98 7.34
C ASP A 102 -37.66 14.92 5.90
N ARG A 103 -38.53 15.25 4.93
CA ARG A 103 -38.14 15.35 3.52
C ARG A 103 -37.29 16.58 3.26
N GLU A 104 -37.59 17.73 3.86
CA GLU A 104 -36.79 18.94 3.71
C GLU A 104 -35.36 18.74 4.23
N GLU A 105 -35.21 18.16 5.42
CA GLU A 105 -33.88 17.84 6.00
C GLU A 105 -33.08 16.89 5.09
N PHE A 106 -33.73 15.86 4.55
CA PHE A 106 -33.10 14.95 3.58
C PHE A 106 -32.62 15.68 2.32
N GLU A 107 -33.43 16.53 1.72
CA GLU A 107 -33.06 17.27 0.50
C GLU A 107 -31.93 18.28 0.77
N ILE A 108 -31.93 18.97 1.91
CA ILE A 108 -30.85 19.89 2.32
C ILE A 108 -29.51 19.15 2.41
N LEU A 109 -29.49 17.96 3.00
CA LEU A 109 -28.26 17.16 3.10
C LEU A 109 -27.87 16.55 1.76
N LEU A 110 -28.85 16.11 0.97
CA LEU A 110 -28.60 15.56 -0.36
C LEU A 110 -27.97 16.60 -1.30
N ASP A 111 -28.39 17.86 -1.24
CA ASP A 111 -27.82 18.97 -2.04
C ASP A 111 -26.37 19.28 -1.65
N ARG A 112 -25.98 18.97 -0.41
CA ARG A 112 -24.59 19.09 0.08
C ARG A 112 -23.70 17.90 -0.26
N ALA A 113 -24.25 16.84 -0.87
CA ALA A 113 -23.49 15.63 -1.18
C ALA A 113 -22.59 15.83 -2.41
N ASP A 114 -21.31 15.54 -2.26
CA ASP A 114 -20.34 15.55 -3.36
C ASP A 114 -20.56 14.38 -4.32
N VAL A 115 -21.04 13.25 -3.79
CA VAL A 115 -21.25 12.01 -4.54
C VAL A 115 -22.54 11.36 -4.09
N VAL A 116 -23.38 10.96 -5.05
CA VAL A 116 -24.60 10.18 -4.80
C VAL A 116 -24.57 8.92 -5.65
N ARG A 117 -24.74 7.74 -5.02
CA ARG A 117 -24.74 6.44 -5.71
C ARG A 117 -25.90 5.58 -5.25
N CYS A 118 -26.61 4.99 -6.20
CA CYS A 118 -27.63 3.99 -5.95
C CYS A 118 -26.98 2.61 -5.85
N VAL A 119 -27.25 1.87 -4.78
CA VAL A 119 -26.64 0.55 -4.53
C VAL A 119 -27.44 -0.57 -5.21
N THR A 120 -28.76 -0.52 -5.11
CA THR A 120 -29.64 -1.52 -5.74
C THR A 120 -30.00 -1.06 -7.14
N THR A 121 -29.82 -1.93 -8.14
CA THR A 121 -30.24 -1.66 -9.53
C THR A 121 -31.53 -2.40 -9.90
N ASP A 122 -31.95 -3.36 -9.06
CA ASP A 122 -33.21 -4.07 -9.23
C ASP A 122 -34.39 -3.11 -9.06
N SER A 123 -35.34 -3.18 -9.98
CA SER A 123 -36.59 -2.43 -9.88
C SER A 123 -37.49 -3.04 -8.80
N PRO A 124 -38.36 -2.24 -8.16
CA PRO A 124 -39.38 -2.78 -7.26
C PRO A 124 -40.23 -3.81 -8.03
N PRO A 125 -40.50 -4.99 -7.46
CA PRO A 125 -41.25 -6.02 -8.15
C PRO A 125 -42.68 -5.52 -8.44
N GLN A 126 -43.13 -5.72 -9.67
CA GLN A 126 -44.48 -5.35 -10.14
C GLN A 126 -45.47 -6.45 -9.78
N ASP A 127 -46.67 -6.08 -9.33
CA ASP A 127 -47.75 -6.99 -8.92
C ASP A 127 -47.36 -8.01 -7.82
N ALA A 128 -46.46 -7.59 -6.91
CA ALA A 128 -45.99 -8.40 -5.78
C ALA A 128 -46.90 -8.27 -4.55
N SER A 129 -46.90 -9.29 -3.69
CA SER A 129 -47.57 -9.21 -2.39
C SER A 129 -46.88 -8.20 -1.46
N ASP A 130 -47.60 -7.72 -0.43
CA ASP A 130 -47.03 -6.81 0.58
C ASP A 130 -45.77 -7.39 1.25
N ASP A 131 -45.75 -8.72 1.46
CA ASP A 131 -44.61 -9.44 2.03
C ASP A 131 -43.40 -9.43 1.08
N GLU A 132 -43.63 -9.68 -0.21
CA GLU A 132 -42.57 -9.65 -1.24
C GLU A 132 -42.01 -8.24 -1.43
N GLN A 133 -42.85 -7.22 -1.35
CA GLN A 133 -42.44 -5.83 -1.43
C GLN A 133 -41.61 -5.42 -0.18
N SER A 134 -42.05 -5.84 1.01
CA SER A 134 -41.33 -5.64 2.26
C SER A 134 -39.95 -6.33 2.24
N ASP A 135 -39.89 -7.57 1.77
CA ASP A 135 -38.64 -8.33 1.64
C ASP A 135 -37.67 -7.68 0.66
N TRP A 136 -38.16 -7.18 -0.49
CA TRP A 136 -37.33 -6.44 -1.43
C TRP A 136 -36.77 -5.16 -0.79
N ARG A 137 -37.58 -4.40 -0.04
CA ARG A 137 -37.09 -3.20 0.66
C ARG A 137 -36.05 -3.55 1.73
N ASN A 138 -36.30 -4.57 2.55
CA ASN A 138 -35.38 -5.02 3.59
C ASN A 138 -34.04 -5.45 3.01
N ARG A 139 -34.03 -6.13 1.85
CA ARG A 139 -32.79 -6.44 1.12
C ARG A 139 -32.06 -5.18 0.66
N GLY A 140 -32.77 -4.19 0.13
CA GLY A 140 -32.18 -2.90 -0.25
C GLY A 140 -31.52 -2.16 0.91
N TYR A 141 -32.19 -2.09 2.07
CA TYR A 141 -31.60 -1.49 3.28
C TYR A 141 -30.40 -2.27 3.81
N LEU A 142 -30.44 -3.61 3.77
CA LEU A 142 -29.28 -4.43 4.13
C LEU A 142 -28.12 -4.20 3.15
N GLN A 143 -28.40 -4.11 1.85
CA GLN A 143 -27.37 -3.94 0.82
C GLN A 143 -26.70 -2.56 0.93
N VAL A 144 -27.47 -1.49 1.17
CA VAL A 144 -26.89 -0.16 1.38
C VAL A 144 -26.07 -0.10 2.67
N GLY A 145 -26.54 -0.71 3.77
CA GLY A 145 -25.77 -0.77 5.01
C GLY A 145 -24.44 -1.52 4.84
N ARG A 146 -24.43 -2.62 4.07
CA ARG A 146 -23.19 -3.32 3.69
C ARG A 146 -22.29 -2.46 2.82
N ALA A 147 -22.85 -1.75 1.83
CA ALA A 147 -22.09 -0.85 0.97
C ALA A 147 -21.43 0.30 1.75
N VAL A 148 -22.11 0.85 2.77
CA VAL A 148 -21.52 1.84 3.70
C VAL A 148 -20.33 1.26 4.43
N VAL A 149 -20.48 0.05 5.00
CA VAL A 149 -19.39 -0.66 5.71
C VAL A 149 -18.21 -0.97 4.78
N ASP A 150 -18.49 -1.37 3.54
CA ASP A 150 -17.45 -1.70 2.57
C ASP A 150 -16.67 -0.44 2.15
N ALA A 151 -17.34 0.70 2.11
CA ALA A 151 -16.78 1.98 1.71
C ALA A 151 -16.12 2.78 2.86
N CYS A 152 -16.35 2.44 4.14
CA CYS A 152 -15.78 3.14 5.29
C CYS A 152 -14.59 2.42 5.94
N GLU A 153 -13.71 3.13 6.65
CA GLU A 153 -12.71 2.52 7.53
C GLU A 153 -13.20 2.42 8.98
N MET A 154 -14.04 3.39 9.36
CA MET A 154 -14.61 3.56 10.68
C MET A 154 -16.13 3.66 10.54
N LEU A 155 -16.87 2.90 11.34
CA LEU A 155 -18.33 2.94 11.40
C LEU A 155 -18.73 3.55 12.74
N ILE A 156 -19.44 4.68 12.71
CA ILE A 156 -20.13 5.22 13.88
C ILE A 156 -21.52 4.58 13.93
N VAL A 157 -21.80 3.94 15.06
CA VAL A 157 -23.03 3.20 15.30
C VAL A 157 -23.79 3.86 16.43
N VAL A 158 -24.99 4.38 16.14
CA VAL A 158 -25.90 4.90 17.17
C VAL A 158 -26.98 3.86 17.45
N TRP A 159 -26.81 3.09 18.53
CA TRP A 159 -27.55 1.85 18.75
C TRP A 159 -27.82 1.58 20.22
N ASP A 160 -28.86 0.81 20.51
CA ASP A 160 -29.29 0.44 21.86
C ASP A 160 -28.69 -0.87 22.37
N GLY A 161 -27.83 -1.52 21.59
CA GLY A 161 -27.18 -2.79 21.96
C GLY A 161 -28.04 -4.05 21.76
N LYS A 162 -29.24 -3.91 21.19
CA LYS A 162 -30.21 -5.01 21.03
C LYS A 162 -30.28 -5.57 19.62
N GLU A 163 -30.70 -6.83 19.49
CA GLU A 163 -30.89 -7.49 18.20
C GLU A 163 -31.79 -6.70 17.23
N ALA A 164 -31.60 -6.95 15.93
CA ALA A 164 -32.43 -6.37 14.91
C ALA A 164 -33.86 -6.95 14.99
N ARG A 165 -34.88 -6.08 14.89
CA ARG A 165 -36.30 -6.48 14.85
C ARG A 165 -36.74 -7.04 13.50
N GLY A 166 -35.83 -7.13 12.53
CA GLY A 166 -36.02 -7.60 11.16
C GLY A 166 -34.71 -7.56 10.37
N THR A 167 -34.71 -8.05 9.13
CA THR A 167 -33.52 -8.10 8.25
C THR A 167 -33.07 -6.70 7.83
N GLY A 168 -31.77 -6.39 7.96
CA GLY A 168 -31.20 -5.10 7.56
C GLY A 168 -31.21 -4.04 8.66
N GLY A 169 -31.42 -4.44 9.91
CA GLY A 169 -31.32 -3.55 11.06
C GLY A 169 -29.87 -3.23 11.45
N THR A 170 -29.70 -2.25 12.35
CA THR A 170 -28.38 -1.78 12.81
C THR A 170 -27.47 -2.92 13.32
N ALA A 171 -28.04 -3.90 14.02
CA ALA A 171 -27.28 -5.04 14.54
C ALA A 171 -26.66 -5.94 13.44
N ASP A 172 -27.37 -6.13 12.31
CA ASP A 172 -26.83 -6.88 11.16
C ASP A 172 -25.61 -6.17 10.55
N ILE A 173 -25.67 -4.85 10.48
CA ILE A 173 -24.61 -4.00 9.95
C ILE A 173 -23.41 -3.98 10.90
N VAL A 174 -23.63 -3.92 12.23
CA VAL A 174 -22.57 -4.07 13.24
C VAL A 174 -21.86 -5.41 13.08
N GLY A 175 -22.61 -6.51 13.02
CA GLY A 175 -22.03 -7.84 12.82
C GLY A 175 -21.23 -7.96 11.51
N TYR A 176 -21.73 -7.35 10.42
CA TYR A 176 -20.99 -7.28 9.15
C TYR A 176 -19.71 -6.46 9.25
N ALA A 177 -19.75 -5.29 9.89
CA ALA A 177 -18.59 -4.41 10.08
C ALA A 177 -17.46 -5.07 10.88
N LEU A 178 -17.80 -5.81 11.94
CA LEU A 178 -16.84 -6.58 12.72
C LEU A 178 -16.20 -7.70 11.90
N ARG A 179 -16.97 -8.42 11.06
CA ARG A 179 -16.42 -9.43 10.13
C ARG A 179 -15.49 -8.83 9.08
N GLN A 180 -15.81 -7.63 8.59
CA GLN A 180 -14.95 -6.84 7.69
C GLN A 180 -13.77 -6.16 8.42
N ARG A 181 -13.65 -6.36 9.74
CA ARG A 181 -12.61 -5.82 10.62
C ARG A 181 -12.51 -4.29 10.57
N ARG A 182 -13.64 -3.59 10.44
CA ARG A 182 -13.74 -2.13 10.54
C ARG A 182 -13.61 -1.67 11.99
N THR A 183 -13.20 -0.41 12.19
CA THR A 183 -13.24 0.22 13.52
C THR A 183 -14.69 0.60 13.82
N VAL A 184 -15.35 -0.10 14.74
CA VAL A 184 -16.76 0.14 15.07
C VAL A 184 -16.87 0.92 16.37
N ILE A 185 -17.31 2.18 16.29
CA ILE A 185 -17.48 3.08 17.45
C ILE A 185 -18.95 3.17 17.79
N TRP A 186 -19.28 2.82 19.02
CA TRP A 186 -20.64 2.78 19.52
C TRP A 186 -20.97 4.02 20.35
N VAL A 187 -22.05 4.69 19.96
CA VAL A 187 -22.76 5.69 20.75
C VAL A 187 -24.06 5.05 21.22
N ASN A 188 -24.23 4.91 22.53
CA ASN A 188 -25.44 4.30 23.08
C ASN A 188 -26.65 5.23 22.88
N ALA A 189 -27.64 4.78 22.11
CA ALA A 189 -28.83 5.57 21.79
C ALA A 189 -29.72 5.86 23.02
N ASN A 190 -29.66 5.02 24.06
CA ASN A 190 -30.46 5.20 25.28
C ASN A 190 -29.75 6.09 26.31
N THR A 191 -28.42 6.14 26.26
CA THR A 191 -27.57 6.88 27.20
C THR A 191 -26.48 7.66 26.46
N PRO A 192 -26.84 8.63 25.59
CA PRO A 192 -25.86 9.31 24.75
C PRO A 192 -24.89 10.22 25.54
N SER A 193 -25.18 10.51 26.82
CA SER A 193 -24.25 11.18 27.73
C SER A 193 -23.03 10.32 28.11
N SER A 194 -23.09 9.01 27.93
CA SER A 194 -21.96 8.11 28.17
C SER A 194 -20.84 8.32 27.15
N GLU A 195 -19.60 7.97 27.52
CA GLU A 195 -18.49 8.04 26.57
C GLU A 195 -18.68 7.01 25.44
N PRO A 196 -18.45 7.38 24.16
CA PRO A 196 -18.47 6.42 23.07
C PRO A 196 -17.41 5.33 23.26
N GLN A 197 -17.74 4.09 22.90
CA GLN A 197 -16.89 2.91 23.13
C GLN A 197 -16.52 2.22 21.81
N LEU A 198 -15.42 1.47 21.80
CA LEU A 198 -15.04 0.62 20.68
C LEU A 198 -15.69 -0.75 20.85
N ILE A 199 -16.46 -1.22 19.86
CA ILE A 199 -16.94 -2.61 19.86
C ILE A 199 -15.82 -3.52 19.36
N LEU A 200 -15.40 -4.46 20.20
CA LEU A 200 -14.40 -5.47 19.87
C LEU A 200 -15.06 -6.71 19.25
N ARG A 201 -16.17 -7.15 19.86
CA ARG A 201 -16.94 -8.33 19.45
C ARG A 201 -18.41 -8.13 19.81
N TRP A 202 -19.26 -8.80 19.07
CA TRP A 202 -20.69 -8.86 19.38
C TRP A 202 -21.30 -10.14 18.79
N GLN A 203 -22.22 -10.74 19.53
CA GLN A 203 -23.04 -11.88 19.10
C GLN A 203 -24.52 -11.58 19.38
N PRO A 204 -25.45 -12.09 18.54
CA PRO A 204 -26.88 -12.02 18.83
C PRO A 204 -27.19 -12.59 20.23
N GLY A 205 -28.01 -11.87 20.99
CA GLY A 205 -28.42 -12.24 22.35
C GLY A 205 -27.48 -11.79 23.47
N GLU A 206 -26.28 -11.29 23.14
CA GLU A 206 -25.28 -10.81 24.11
C GLU A 206 -25.11 -9.29 24.05
N GLU A 207 -24.67 -8.70 25.17
CA GLU A 207 -24.21 -7.32 25.17
C GLU A 207 -22.88 -7.19 24.39
N PRO A 208 -22.63 -6.08 23.67
CA PRO A 208 -21.38 -5.88 22.96
C PRO A 208 -20.16 -5.90 23.89
N GLU A 209 -19.12 -6.65 23.51
CA GLU A 209 -17.82 -6.58 24.19
C GLU A 209 -17.13 -5.29 23.75
N THR A 210 -16.94 -4.37 24.69
CA THR A 210 -16.42 -3.03 24.41
C THR A 210 -15.08 -2.73 25.09
N ASP A 211 -14.32 -1.81 24.50
CA ASP A 211 -13.15 -1.19 25.12
C ASP A 211 -13.24 0.34 25.01
N ALA A 212 -12.39 1.06 25.76
CA ALA A 212 -12.24 2.49 25.62
C ALA A 212 -11.77 2.86 24.20
N LEU A 213 -12.09 4.08 23.77
CA LEU A 213 -11.58 4.58 22.49
C LEU A 213 -10.05 4.57 22.46
N PRO A 214 -9.43 4.13 21.36
CA PRO A 214 -7.98 4.10 21.27
C PRO A 214 -7.34 5.49 21.42
N SER A 215 -6.27 5.55 22.23
CA SER A 215 -5.50 6.77 22.47
C SER A 215 -4.38 7.00 21.45
N THR A 216 -4.15 6.04 20.54
CA THR A 216 -3.08 6.13 19.53
C THR A 216 -3.64 6.05 18.11
N ALA A 217 -3.06 6.83 17.19
CA ALA A 217 -3.43 6.80 15.78
C ALA A 217 -3.31 5.40 15.16
N LYS A 218 -2.30 4.61 15.55
CA LYS A 218 -2.09 3.23 15.05
C LYS A 218 -3.29 2.32 15.31
N GLN A 219 -3.92 2.45 16.46
CA GLN A 219 -5.08 1.65 16.86
C GLN A 219 -6.38 2.22 16.28
N LEU A 220 -6.52 3.54 16.21
CA LEU A 220 -7.73 4.20 15.71
C LEU A 220 -7.87 4.12 14.18
N SER A 221 -6.80 4.47 13.45
CA SER A 221 -6.70 4.38 11.99
C SER A 221 -5.27 4.01 11.58
N LEU A 222 -5.05 2.71 11.33
CA LEU A 222 -3.76 2.20 10.87
C LEU A 222 -3.30 2.87 9.57
N GLY A 223 -4.24 3.14 8.65
CA GLY A 223 -3.95 3.79 7.37
C GLY A 223 -3.41 5.21 7.55
N TYR A 224 -4.03 5.99 8.44
CA TYR A 224 -3.53 7.32 8.78
C TYR A 224 -2.13 7.26 9.39
N HIS A 225 -1.91 6.36 10.35
CA HIS A 225 -0.59 6.19 10.97
C HIS A 225 0.49 5.83 9.94
N GLN A 226 0.18 4.95 8.98
CA GLN A 226 1.11 4.56 7.92
C GLN A 226 1.42 5.72 6.97
N LEU A 227 0.40 6.45 6.52
CA LEU A 227 0.63 7.60 5.65
C LEU A 227 1.38 8.72 6.39
N ASP A 228 1.10 8.93 7.67
CA ASP A 228 1.81 9.92 8.45
C ASP A 228 3.30 9.55 8.63
N ALA A 229 3.60 8.27 8.87
CA ALA A 229 4.99 7.80 8.87
C ALA A 229 5.68 8.05 7.52
N TYR A 230 4.99 7.87 6.40
CA TYR A 230 5.50 8.18 5.06
C TYR A 230 5.72 9.69 4.86
N ASN A 231 4.78 10.54 5.24
CA ASN A 231 4.87 12.00 5.10
C ASN A 231 5.96 12.61 6.00
N ARG A 232 6.21 12.02 7.17
CA ARG A 232 7.30 12.42 8.08
C ARG A 232 8.66 11.89 7.67
N ASP A 233 8.72 10.92 6.76
CA ASP A 233 9.97 10.32 6.33
C ASP A 233 10.87 11.36 5.65
N ALA A 234 12.01 11.64 6.28
CA ALA A 234 13.01 12.60 5.81
C ALA A 234 14.32 11.91 5.38
N SER A 235 14.27 10.59 5.14
CA SER A 235 15.47 9.79 4.78
C SER A 235 16.08 10.20 3.44
N VAL A 236 15.28 10.81 2.56
CA VAL A 236 15.75 11.51 1.35
C VAL A 236 15.64 13.01 1.60
N GLY A 237 16.75 13.72 1.46
CA GLY A 237 16.82 15.17 1.71
C GLY A 237 15.90 15.96 0.79
N ARG A 238 15.30 17.05 1.31
CA ARG A 238 14.37 17.90 0.55
C ARG A 238 14.98 18.48 -0.72
N ASP A 239 16.26 18.86 -0.70
CA ASP A 239 16.95 19.40 -1.87
C ASP A 239 17.15 18.34 -2.97
N VAL A 240 17.32 17.06 -2.58
CA VAL A 240 17.41 15.94 -3.51
C VAL A 240 16.04 15.66 -4.14
N LEU A 241 14.96 15.76 -3.37
CA LEU A 241 13.59 15.59 -3.88
C LEU A 241 13.17 16.72 -4.81
N SER A 242 13.46 17.98 -4.45
CA SER A 242 13.12 19.14 -5.27
C SER A 242 13.87 19.14 -6.60
N SER A 243 15.19 18.89 -6.58
CA SER A 243 16.01 18.78 -7.80
C SER A 243 15.56 17.61 -8.69
N ALA A 244 15.26 16.45 -8.11
CA ALA A 244 14.73 15.31 -8.86
C ALA A 244 13.35 15.61 -9.46
N THR A 245 12.50 16.34 -8.74
CA THR A 245 11.16 16.75 -9.21
C THR A 245 11.28 17.69 -10.39
N ILE A 246 12.09 18.74 -10.29
CA ILE A 246 12.33 19.69 -11.38
C ILE A 246 12.86 18.96 -12.61
N SER A 247 13.87 18.11 -12.44
CA SER A 247 14.45 17.33 -13.54
C SER A 247 13.42 16.42 -14.23
N GLU A 248 12.55 15.77 -13.47
CA GLU A 248 11.51 14.88 -14.04
C GLU A 248 10.42 15.69 -14.75
N GLN A 249 9.99 16.81 -14.17
CA GLN A 249 9.02 17.71 -14.80
C GLN A 249 9.56 18.30 -16.10
N GLU A 250 10.82 18.73 -16.13
CA GLU A 250 11.48 19.23 -17.34
C GLU A 250 11.60 18.15 -18.42
N ALA A 251 11.99 16.92 -18.05
CA ALA A 251 12.08 15.80 -18.98
C ALA A 251 10.71 15.46 -19.60
N LEU A 252 9.64 15.44 -18.82
CA LEU A 252 8.29 15.19 -19.31
C LEU A 252 7.76 16.33 -20.19
N ARG A 253 8.03 17.59 -19.82
CA ARG A 253 7.67 18.75 -20.65
C ARG A 253 8.40 18.74 -22.00
N ALA A 254 9.69 18.38 -22.01
CA ALA A 254 10.46 18.24 -23.25
C ALA A 254 9.88 17.14 -24.16
N ARG A 255 9.62 15.95 -23.62
CA ARG A 255 9.01 14.84 -24.37
C ARG A 255 7.62 15.20 -24.91
N ALA A 256 6.83 15.95 -24.15
CA ALA A 256 5.53 16.41 -24.60
C ALA A 256 5.63 17.43 -25.74
N SER A 257 6.57 18.37 -25.64
CA SER A 257 6.88 19.32 -26.71
C SER A 257 7.30 18.59 -27.99
N ASP A 258 8.19 17.59 -27.89
CA ASP A 258 8.65 16.79 -29.02
C ASP A 258 7.51 16.00 -29.70
N ALA A 259 6.53 15.57 -28.91
CA ALA A 259 5.32 14.89 -29.39
C ALA A 259 4.25 15.85 -29.93
N GLY A 260 4.43 17.17 -29.80
CA GLY A 260 3.46 18.19 -30.24
C GLY A 260 2.29 18.39 -29.28
N LEU A 261 2.42 17.99 -28.01
CA LEU A 261 1.41 18.22 -26.97
C LEU A 261 1.49 19.65 -26.41
N PRO A 262 0.36 20.38 -26.31
CA PRO A 262 0.32 21.65 -25.59
C PRO A 262 0.70 21.47 -24.12
N ALA A 263 1.47 22.41 -23.56
CA ALA A 263 1.89 22.36 -22.16
C ALA A 263 0.70 22.33 -21.19
N ASP A 264 -0.41 23.01 -21.53
CA ASP A 264 -1.62 23.04 -20.71
C ASP A 264 -2.35 21.67 -20.65
N SER A 265 -2.14 20.79 -21.64
CA SER A 265 -2.78 19.48 -21.69
C SER A 265 -2.22 18.51 -20.64
N ILE A 266 -0.97 18.69 -20.22
CA ILE A 266 -0.26 17.80 -19.29
C ILE A 266 -0.01 18.46 -17.92
N ARG A 267 -0.34 19.74 -17.78
CA ARG A 267 -0.03 20.55 -16.61
C ARG A 267 -0.57 19.94 -15.31
N HIS A 268 -1.82 19.49 -15.33
CA HIS A 268 -2.46 18.84 -14.19
C HIS A 268 -1.74 17.55 -13.75
N VAL A 269 -1.12 16.83 -14.68
CA VAL A 269 -0.32 15.63 -14.38
C VAL A 269 1.05 16.03 -13.84
N ILE A 270 1.75 16.94 -14.55
CA ILE A 270 3.14 17.30 -14.24
C ILE A 270 3.24 18.07 -12.92
N ASP A 271 2.36 19.03 -12.68
CA ASP A 271 2.47 19.92 -11.52
C ASP A 271 1.92 19.25 -10.24
N VAL A 272 0.96 18.33 -10.36
CA VAL A 272 0.31 17.67 -9.21
C VAL A 272 0.91 16.27 -8.94
N LEU A 273 0.99 15.38 -9.92
CA LEU A 273 1.38 13.98 -9.67
C LEU A 273 2.89 13.76 -9.59
N VAL A 274 3.69 14.47 -10.39
CA VAL A 274 5.15 14.23 -10.46
C VAL A 274 5.86 14.42 -9.11
N PRO A 275 5.59 15.46 -8.30
CA PRO A 275 6.21 15.60 -6.98
C PRO A 275 5.96 14.38 -6.07
N HIS A 276 4.73 13.89 -6.07
CA HIS A 276 4.33 12.70 -5.30
C HIS A 276 4.97 11.41 -5.85
N PHE A 277 5.03 11.27 -7.17
CA PHE A 277 5.68 10.15 -7.85
C PHE A 277 7.18 10.09 -7.53
N VAL A 278 7.89 11.21 -7.66
CA VAL A 278 9.33 11.31 -7.41
C VAL A 278 9.65 10.98 -5.96
N ARG A 279 8.86 11.49 -5.00
CA ARG A 279 9.03 11.14 -3.58
C ARG A 279 8.93 9.62 -3.35
N ALA A 280 7.87 9.00 -3.86
CA ALA A 280 7.64 7.57 -3.72
C ALA A 280 8.77 6.75 -4.39
N ASP A 281 9.19 7.12 -5.59
CA ASP A 281 10.24 6.41 -6.33
C ASP A 281 11.62 6.54 -5.63
N ARG A 282 11.98 7.72 -5.15
CA ARG A 282 13.26 7.96 -4.46
C ARG A 282 13.34 7.26 -3.11
N LEU A 283 12.25 7.25 -2.33
CA LEU A 283 12.19 6.49 -1.08
C LEU A 283 12.26 4.98 -1.34
N ALA A 284 11.57 4.48 -2.37
CA ALA A 284 11.65 3.08 -2.77
C ALA A 284 13.09 2.66 -3.11
N VAL A 285 13.81 3.47 -3.90
CA VAL A 285 15.21 3.21 -4.25
C VAL A 285 16.11 3.27 -3.02
N HIS A 286 15.91 4.25 -2.12
CA HIS A 286 16.68 4.39 -0.88
C HIS A 286 16.56 3.15 0.00
N TYR A 287 15.32 2.73 0.30
CA TYR A 287 15.07 1.58 1.16
C TYR A 287 15.47 0.24 0.54
N ARG A 288 15.30 0.08 -0.77
CA ARG A 288 15.85 -1.06 -1.51
C ARG A 288 17.36 -1.16 -1.31
N ASN A 289 18.08 -0.07 -1.51
CA ASN A 289 19.54 -0.07 -1.42
C ASN A 289 20.00 -0.40 0.00
N ASN A 290 19.35 0.15 1.02
CA ASN A 290 19.68 -0.15 2.41
C ASN A 290 19.40 -1.62 2.75
N TYR A 291 18.25 -2.14 2.32
CA TYR A 291 17.89 -3.55 2.50
C TYR A 291 18.89 -4.49 1.82
N VAL A 292 19.20 -4.26 0.53
CA VAL A 292 20.16 -5.08 -0.23
C VAL A 292 21.54 -5.03 0.41
N ARG A 293 22.01 -3.85 0.83
CA ARG A 293 23.31 -3.70 1.51
C ARG A 293 23.35 -4.43 2.85
N ALA A 294 22.31 -4.31 3.65
CA ALA A 294 22.24 -4.99 4.95
C ALA A 294 22.17 -6.51 4.80
N MET A 295 21.34 -7.03 3.90
CA MET A 295 21.27 -8.47 3.64
C MET A 295 22.59 -9.02 3.09
N THR A 296 23.20 -8.32 2.13
CA THR A 296 24.51 -8.70 1.59
C THR A 296 25.57 -8.69 2.69
N GLY A 297 25.61 -7.62 3.50
CA GLY A 297 26.53 -7.49 4.62
C GLY A 297 26.35 -8.61 5.65
N LEU A 298 25.11 -8.98 5.97
CA LEU A 298 24.79 -10.04 6.92
C LEU A 298 25.41 -11.38 6.49
N PHE A 299 25.16 -11.82 5.25
CA PHE A 299 25.71 -13.08 4.75
C PHE A 299 27.24 -13.06 4.59
N LEU A 300 27.81 -11.92 4.17
CA LEU A 300 29.26 -11.77 4.05
C LEU A 300 29.95 -11.76 5.43
N LEU A 301 29.35 -11.13 6.44
CA LEU A 301 29.86 -11.15 7.82
C LEU A 301 29.79 -12.55 8.42
N SER A 302 28.73 -13.32 8.15
CA SER A 302 28.65 -14.73 8.57
C SER A 302 29.77 -15.58 7.94
N ALA A 303 30.03 -15.45 6.63
CA ALA A 303 31.13 -16.15 5.98
C ALA A 303 32.51 -15.71 6.49
N LEU A 304 32.66 -14.41 6.77
CA LEU A 304 33.88 -13.86 7.36
C LEU A 304 34.13 -14.40 8.77
N ALA A 305 33.09 -14.48 9.61
CA ALA A 305 33.20 -15.02 10.97
C ALA A 305 33.74 -16.46 10.96
N VAL A 306 33.17 -17.33 10.11
CA VAL A 306 33.68 -18.70 9.94
C VAL A 306 35.12 -18.71 9.44
N SER A 307 35.46 -17.84 8.48
CA SER A 307 36.84 -17.73 7.97
C SER A 307 37.85 -17.37 9.05
N VAL A 308 37.46 -16.44 9.95
CA VAL A 308 38.29 -16.01 11.07
C VAL A 308 38.51 -17.14 12.07
N VAL A 309 37.46 -17.86 12.47
CA VAL A 309 37.57 -18.99 13.40
C VAL A 309 38.44 -20.09 12.85
N VAL A 310 38.18 -20.51 11.61
CA VAL A 310 38.94 -21.59 10.97
C VAL A 310 40.40 -21.19 10.81
N GLY A 311 40.67 -19.93 10.42
CA GLY A 311 42.04 -19.41 10.33
C GLY A 311 42.74 -19.35 11.68
N GLN A 312 42.04 -18.92 12.74
CA GLN A 312 42.58 -18.89 14.10
C GLN A 312 42.97 -20.30 14.57
N VAL A 313 42.06 -21.26 14.46
CA VAL A 313 42.28 -22.64 14.94
C VAL A 313 43.40 -23.33 14.18
N LEU A 314 43.50 -23.13 12.86
CA LEU A 314 44.48 -23.85 12.03
C LEU A 314 45.88 -23.21 12.05
N PHE A 315 45.98 -21.89 12.01
CA PHE A 315 47.27 -21.20 11.86
C PHE A 315 47.79 -20.57 13.14
N PHE A 316 46.90 -20.18 14.06
CA PHE A 316 47.25 -19.38 15.24
C PHE A 316 46.51 -19.86 16.50
N PRO A 317 46.67 -21.13 16.90
CA PRO A 317 45.93 -21.72 18.02
C PRO A 317 46.17 -20.97 19.35
N GLU A 318 47.37 -20.42 19.54
CA GLU A 318 47.75 -19.67 20.74
C GLU A 318 47.21 -18.22 20.78
N LEU A 319 46.81 -17.66 19.64
CA LEU A 319 46.34 -16.27 19.54
C LEU A 319 44.83 -16.18 19.75
N LEU A 320 44.38 -16.51 20.97
CA LEU A 320 42.96 -16.52 21.35
C LEU A 320 42.26 -15.16 21.15
N TRP A 321 42.99 -14.05 21.13
CA TRP A 321 42.41 -12.73 20.90
C TRP A 321 41.79 -12.58 19.49
N ILE A 322 42.17 -13.41 18.51
CA ILE A 322 41.57 -13.40 17.16
C ILE A 322 40.09 -13.80 17.21
N ILE A 323 39.67 -14.60 18.20
CA ILE A 323 38.25 -14.94 18.43
C ILE A 323 37.41 -13.66 18.66
N LEU A 324 38.01 -12.59 19.21
CA LEU A 324 37.30 -11.31 19.35
C LEU A 324 36.87 -10.73 18.00
N LEU A 325 37.59 -11.00 16.91
CA LEU A 325 37.20 -10.56 15.57
C LEU A 325 35.97 -11.32 15.04
N GLU A 326 35.83 -12.61 15.36
CA GLU A 326 34.63 -13.38 15.07
C GLU A 326 33.44 -12.85 15.88
N ILE A 327 33.61 -12.68 17.19
CA ILE A 327 32.56 -12.15 18.08
C ILE A 327 32.12 -10.77 17.59
N LEU A 328 33.07 -9.92 17.15
CA LEU A 328 32.77 -8.61 16.56
C LEU A 328 31.99 -8.74 15.25
N ALA A 329 32.38 -9.66 14.35
CA ALA A 329 31.67 -9.90 13.09
C ALA A 329 30.23 -10.38 13.34
N MET A 330 30.03 -11.32 14.28
CA MET A 330 28.71 -11.82 14.66
C MET A 330 27.86 -10.76 15.36
N GLY A 331 28.46 -9.99 16.27
CA GLY A 331 27.79 -8.85 16.93
C GLY A 331 27.37 -7.78 15.93
N THR A 332 28.20 -7.49 14.93
CA THR A 332 27.88 -6.57 13.83
C THR A 332 26.76 -7.12 12.95
N ALA A 333 26.78 -8.41 12.63
CA ALA A 333 25.72 -9.09 11.88
C ALA A 333 24.36 -8.99 12.60
N VAL A 334 24.33 -9.29 13.91
CA VAL A 334 23.12 -9.14 14.74
C VAL A 334 22.68 -7.66 14.80
N GLY A 335 23.61 -6.73 14.99
CA GLY A 335 23.32 -5.30 15.00
C GLY A 335 22.70 -4.80 13.69
N LEU A 336 23.25 -5.23 12.54
CA LEU A 336 22.71 -4.92 11.21
C LEU A 336 21.31 -5.52 10.99
N TRP A 337 21.09 -6.77 11.41
CA TRP A 337 19.77 -7.40 11.34
C TRP A 337 18.74 -6.66 12.21
N MET A 338 19.11 -6.32 13.45
CA MET A 338 18.24 -5.56 14.35
C MET A 338 17.92 -4.17 13.77
N TRP A 339 18.90 -3.51 13.15
CA TRP A 339 18.70 -2.21 12.51
C TRP A 339 17.77 -2.32 11.31
N CYS A 340 17.98 -3.28 10.43
CA CYS A 340 17.11 -3.55 9.29
C CYS A 340 15.67 -3.85 9.73
N ARG A 341 15.50 -4.65 10.80
CA ARG A 341 14.19 -5.01 11.35
C ARG A 341 13.49 -3.81 12.00
N ARG A 342 14.19 -3.02 12.81
CA ARG A 342 13.63 -1.82 13.45
C ARG A 342 13.28 -0.73 12.43
N GLY A 343 14.08 -0.60 11.37
CA GLY A 343 13.85 0.37 10.30
C GLY A 343 12.73 -0.03 9.32
N ALA A 344 12.26 -1.29 9.37
CA ALA A 344 11.26 -1.85 8.47
C ALA A 344 11.57 -1.59 6.97
N TRP A 345 12.85 -1.58 6.58
CA TRP A 345 13.27 -1.15 5.25
C TRP A 345 12.66 -1.96 4.11
N HIS A 346 12.43 -3.26 4.34
CA HIS A 346 11.76 -4.12 3.38
C HIS A 346 10.30 -3.70 3.14
N GLU A 347 9.53 -3.49 4.21
CA GLU A 347 8.13 -3.05 4.14
C GLU A 347 8.02 -1.68 3.46
N LYS A 348 8.86 -0.72 3.87
CA LYS A 348 8.91 0.62 3.27
C LYS A 348 9.24 0.56 1.78
N TRP A 349 10.27 -0.19 1.38
CA TRP A 349 10.63 -0.38 -0.02
C TRP A 349 9.43 -0.88 -0.85
N ILE A 350 8.71 -1.89 -0.37
CA ILE A 350 7.58 -2.49 -1.08
C ILE A 350 6.41 -1.50 -1.18
N HIS A 351 6.07 -0.80 -0.10
CA HIS A 351 5.00 0.19 -0.09
C HIS A 351 5.29 1.36 -1.02
N ASP A 352 6.50 1.94 -0.92
CA ASP A 352 6.92 3.08 -1.73
C ASP A 352 7.00 2.71 -3.22
N ARG A 353 7.49 1.50 -3.54
CA ARG A 353 7.53 1.00 -4.91
C ARG A 353 6.14 0.79 -5.48
N TYR A 354 5.22 0.23 -4.69
CA TYR A 354 3.83 0.06 -5.10
C TYR A 354 3.15 1.41 -5.34
N LEU A 355 3.34 2.36 -4.43
CA LEU A 355 2.82 3.73 -4.56
C LEU A 355 3.34 4.42 -5.82
N ALA A 356 4.66 4.36 -6.06
CA ALA A 356 5.29 4.93 -7.25
C ALA A 356 4.71 4.32 -8.55
N GLU A 357 4.47 3.00 -8.58
CA GLU A 357 3.85 2.34 -9.73
C GLU A 357 2.41 2.79 -9.95
N ARG A 358 1.62 2.93 -8.87
CA ARG A 358 0.22 3.38 -8.95
C ARG A 358 0.11 4.84 -9.40
N LEU A 359 0.95 5.72 -8.87
CA LEU A 359 1.02 7.11 -9.31
C LEU A 359 1.45 7.20 -10.77
N ARG A 360 2.41 6.38 -11.19
CA ARG A 360 2.81 6.29 -12.60
C ARG A 360 1.65 5.92 -13.50
N MET A 361 0.89 4.87 -13.16
CA MET A 361 -0.29 4.48 -13.95
C MET A 361 -1.36 5.59 -13.95
N ALA A 362 -1.60 6.24 -12.81
CA ALA A 362 -2.56 7.32 -12.67
C ALA A 362 -2.25 8.54 -13.56
N MET A 363 -0.97 8.89 -13.75
CA MET A 363 -0.56 9.95 -14.67
C MET A 363 -1.09 9.75 -16.09
N PHE A 364 -1.15 8.51 -16.57
CA PHE A 364 -1.62 8.19 -17.93
C PHE A 364 -3.13 8.08 -18.03
N SER A 365 -3.78 7.55 -16.99
CA SER A 365 -5.25 7.49 -16.95
C SER A 365 -5.85 8.89 -16.97
N LEU A 366 -5.22 9.85 -16.27
CA LEU A 366 -5.61 11.26 -16.31
C LEU A 366 -5.43 11.88 -17.70
N LEU A 367 -4.29 11.60 -18.36
CA LEU A 367 -3.98 12.17 -19.67
C LEU A 367 -4.93 11.67 -20.78
N LEU A 368 -5.43 10.43 -20.65
CA LEU A 368 -6.39 9.84 -21.58
C LEU A 368 -7.86 10.05 -21.14
N ASP A 369 -8.10 10.77 -20.05
CA ASP A 369 -9.42 10.94 -19.41
C ASP A 369 -10.18 9.62 -19.21
N GLN A 370 -9.47 8.59 -18.76
CA GLN A 370 -10.08 7.30 -18.47
C GLN A 370 -10.71 7.30 -17.07
N ALA A 371 -11.90 6.68 -16.95
CA ALA A 371 -12.58 6.51 -15.67
C ALA A 371 -11.77 5.58 -14.74
N ASP A 372 -11.70 5.94 -13.45
CA ASP A 372 -10.94 5.29 -12.37
C ASP A 372 -11.36 3.82 -12.07
N ALA A 373 -12.30 3.26 -12.83
CA ALA A 373 -12.74 1.88 -12.68
C ALA A 373 -11.55 0.90 -12.74
N ALA A 374 -10.57 1.13 -13.62
CA ALA A 374 -9.37 0.27 -13.71
C ALA A 374 -8.41 0.42 -12.50
N LEU A 375 -8.29 1.62 -11.92
CA LEU A 375 -7.43 1.88 -10.75
C LEU A 375 -8.02 1.28 -9.46
N THR A 376 -9.35 1.18 -9.39
CA THR A 376 -10.09 0.78 -8.18
C THR A 376 -10.55 -0.69 -8.22
N SER A 377 -10.98 -1.19 -9.40
CA SER A 377 -11.54 -2.53 -9.58
C SER A 377 -10.49 -3.64 -9.50
N ALA A 378 -9.29 -3.43 -10.06
CA ALA A 378 -8.26 -4.46 -10.09
C ALA A 378 -7.77 -4.88 -8.68
N ALA A 379 -7.73 -3.95 -7.73
CA ALA A 379 -7.30 -4.25 -6.35
C ALA A 379 -8.42 -4.83 -5.47
N SER A 380 -9.69 -4.55 -5.79
CA SER A 380 -10.85 -5.05 -5.04
C SER A 380 -11.34 -6.42 -5.52
N GLN A 381 -11.12 -6.78 -6.78
CA GLN A 381 -11.50 -8.08 -7.35
C GLN A 381 -10.42 -9.16 -7.27
N ALA A 382 -9.12 -8.81 -7.20
CA ALA A 382 -8.06 -9.80 -7.37
C ALA A 382 -8.05 -10.89 -6.28
N LEU A 383 -8.34 -10.57 -5.01
CA LEU A 383 -8.44 -11.55 -3.92
C LEU A 383 -9.37 -11.02 -2.80
N SER A 384 -10.64 -11.43 -2.77
CA SER A 384 -11.62 -11.02 -1.73
C SER A 384 -11.21 -11.37 -0.29
N PHE A 385 -10.25 -12.30 -0.14
CA PHE A 385 -9.73 -12.75 1.15
C PHE A 385 -8.49 -11.98 1.63
N TYR A 386 -7.86 -11.18 0.77
CA TYR A 386 -6.66 -10.41 1.12
C TYR A 386 -6.95 -8.92 1.27
N SER A 387 -7.39 -8.53 2.46
CA SER A 387 -7.47 -7.13 2.89
C SER A 387 -6.08 -6.63 3.33
N GLY A 388 -5.12 -6.61 2.39
CA GLY A 388 -3.72 -6.19 2.61
C GLY A 388 -3.58 -4.82 3.31
N PRO A 389 -2.37 -4.43 3.74
CA PRO A 389 -2.07 -3.23 4.54
C PRO A 389 -3.01 -2.05 4.25
N ARG A 390 -3.91 -1.85 5.21
CA ARG A 390 -5.23 -1.24 5.07
C ARG A 390 -5.21 0.15 4.40
N HIS A 391 -5.85 0.21 3.23
CA HIS A 391 -6.56 1.32 2.58
C HIS A 391 -5.81 2.63 2.25
N TRP A 392 -4.68 2.95 2.89
CA TRP A 392 -4.05 4.27 2.71
C TRP A 392 -3.39 4.45 1.34
N LEU A 393 -2.75 3.42 0.77
CA LEU A 393 -2.07 3.53 -0.53
C LEU A 393 -3.04 3.87 -1.66
N LEU A 394 -4.18 3.17 -1.70
CA LEU A 394 -5.20 3.40 -2.73
C LEU A 394 -5.98 4.71 -2.49
N SER A 395 -6.34 5.01 -1.23
CA SER A 395 -7.01 6.28 -0.92
C SER A 395 -6.14 7.49 -1.23
N THR A 396 -4.83 7.37 -1.02
CA THR A 396 -3.83 8.40 -1.32
C THR A 396 -3.70 8.66 -2.82
N VAL A 397 -3.63 7.59 -3.63
CA VAL A 397 -3.60 7.75 -5.09
C VAL A 397 -4.88 8.42 -5.58
N ARG A 398 -6.04 7.98 -5.06
CA ARG A 398 -7.34 8.56 -5.42
C ARG A 398 -7.41 10.05 -5.09
N SER A 399 -7.01 10.47 -3.89
CA SER A 399 -7.07 11.89 -3.50
C SER A 399 -6.22 12.79 -4.38
N VAL A 400 -5.05 12.31 -4.82
CA VAL A 400 -4.18 13.05 -5.75
C VAL A 400 -4.74 13.07 -7.17
N VAL A 401 -5.36 11.98 -7.63
CA VAL A 401 -6.04 11.92 -8.92
C VAL A 401 -7.22 12.89 -8.95
N GLU A 402 -8.05 12.91 -7.91
CA GLU A 402 -9.17 13.86 -7.77
C GLU A 402 -8.67 15.31 -7.76
N ALA A 403 -7.59 15.59 -7.02
CA ALA A 403 -6.96 16.92 -7.04
C ALA A 403 -6.46 17.31 -8.44
N ALA A 404 -5.87 16.37 -9.18
CA ALA A 404 -5.41 16.62 -10.55
C ALA A 404 -6.57 16.83 -11.53
N ARG A 405 -7.68 16.08 -11.41
CA ARG A 405 -8.88 16.28 -12.24
C ARG A 405 -9.53 17.65 -12.01
N SER A 406 -9.39 18.21 -10.81
CA SER A 406 -9.94 19.54 -10.51
C SER A 406 -9.23 20.68 -11.26
N VAL A 407 -8.03 20.43 -11.78
CA VAL A 407 -7.26 21.40 -12.57
C VAL A 407 -7.77 21.42 -14.02
N PRO A 408 -8.25 22.57 -14.54
CA PRO A 408 -8.68 22.69 -15.92
C PRO A 408 -7.56 22.27 -16.89
N HIS A 409 -7.90 21.41 -17.85
CA HIS A 409 -6.96 20.92 -18.86
C HIS A 409 -7.56 21.06 -20.27
N LYS A 410 -6.69 21.23 -21.26
CA LYS A 410 -7.08 21.35 -22.66
C LYS A 410 -6.94 20.00 -23.35
N ALA A 411 -8.01 19.54 -24.01
CA ALA A 411 -7.97 18.33 -24.83
C ALA A 411 -6.90 18.47 -25.91
N ALA A 412 -6.04 17.47 -26.02
CA ALA A 412 -5.00 17.39 -27.04
C ALA A 412 -5.48 16.61 -28.27
N GLY A 413 -4.84 16.88 -29.42
CA GLY A 413 -5.07 16.10 -30.63
C GLY A 413 -4.62 14.65 -30.47
N PHE A 414 -5.35 13.72 -31.08
CA PHE A 414 -5.10 12.28 -30.99
C PHE A 414 -3.64 11.90 -31.28
N GLU A 415 -3.07 12.39 -32.39
CA GLU A 415 -1.72 11.99 -32.82
C GLU A 415 -0.65 12.42 -31.81
N ALA A 416 -0.75 13.64 -31.28
CA ALA A 416 0.19 14.15 -30.27
C ALA A 416 0.09 13.33 -28.97
N THR A 417 -1.13 13.01 -28.54
CA THR A 417 -1.38 12.16 -27.37
C THR A 417 -0.83 10.74 -27.58
N ARG A 418 -1.11 10.12 -28.74
CA ARG A 418 -0.60 8.79 -29.09
C ARG A 418 0.92 8.76 -29.07
N ARG A 419 1.56 9.71 -29.75
CA ARG A 419 3.02 9.79 -29.83
C ARG A 419 3.64 9.95 -28.45
N PHE A 420 3.09 10.82 -27.60
CA PHE A 420 3.57 11.01 -26.24
C PHE A 420 3.40 9.75 -25.38
N VAL A 421 2.22 9.13 -25.37
CA VAL A 421 1.96 7.93 -24.57
C VAL A 421 2.88 6.77 -24.99
N VAL A 422 3.11 6.61 -26.30
CA VAL A 422 3.99 5.57 -26.83
C VAL A 422 5.46 5.87 -26.53
N GLU A 423 5.96 7.05 -26.92
CA GLU A 423 7.39 7.39 -26.84
C GLU A 423 7.85 7.73 -25.42
N ALA A 424 7.06 8.53 -24.69
CA ALA A 424 7.45 9.01 -23.37
C ALA A 424 7.22 7.99 -22.26
N TRP A 425 6.27 7.05 -22.44
CA TRP A 425 5.88 6.10 -21.39
C TRP A 425 6.09 4.65 -21.76
N LEU A 426 5.31 4.12 -22.71
CA LEU A 426 5.30 2.68 -22.97
C LEU A 426 6.69 2.19 -23.41
N ASP A 427 7.35 2.92 -24.31
CA ASP A 427 8.68 2.54 -24.79
C ASP A 427 9.78 2.78 -23.74
N ASP A 428 9.68 3.84 -22.94
CA ASP A 428 10.64 4.11 -21.86
C ASP A 428 10.57 3.02 -20.77
N GLN A 429 9.34 2.63 -20.39
CA GLN A 429 9.10 1.56 -19.44
C GLN A 429 9.58 0.21 -20.00
N ARG A 430 9.29 -0.09 -21.28
CA ARG A 430 9.79 -1.28 -21.97
C ARG A 430 11.32 -1.34 -21.93
N ARG A 431 12.01 -0.25 -22.33
CA ARG A 431 13.48 -0.15 -22.31
C ARG A 431 14.05 -0.26 -20.89
N TYR A 432 13.36 0.24 -19.87
CA TYR A 432 13.75 0.03 -18.48
C TYR A 432 13.72 -1.46 -18.12
N HIS A 433 12.62 -2.16 -18.41
CA HIS A 433 12.48 -3.58 -18.07
C HIS A 433 13.45 -4.48 -18.81
N VAL A 434 13.74 -4.22 -20.10
CA VAL A 434 14.79 -4.94 -20.85
C VAL A 434 16.15 -4.76 -20.17
N ARG A 435 16.55 -3.52 -19.87
CA ARG A 435 17.82 -3.24 -19.18
C ARG A 435 17.88 -3.86 -17.79
N ASN A 436 16.76 -3.86 -17.06
CA ASN A 436 16.70 -4.45 -15.72
C ASN A 436 16.85 -5.98 -15.80
N ALA A 437 16.13 -6.65 -16.71
CA ALA A 437 16.23 -8.08 -16.95
C ALA A 437 17.67 -8.50 -17.28
N ASP A 438 18.33 -7.78 -18.20
CA ASP A 438 19.73 -8.07 -18.56
C ASP A 438 20.70 -7.92 -17.39
N ARG A 439 20.54 -6.86 -16.59
CA ARG A 439 21.41 -6.58 -15.45
C ARG A 439 21.22 -7.63 -14.35
N THR A 440 19.98 -7.96 -14.00
CA THR A 440 19.69 -8.94 -12.95
C THR A 440 20.02 -10.36 -13.39
N HIS A 441 19.78 -10.72 -14.65
CA HIS A 441 20.18 -12.02 -15.22
C HIS A 441 21.70 -12.20 -15.18
N LYS A 442 22.47 -11.18 -15.61
CA LYS A 442 23.94 -11.22 -15.53
C LYS A 442 24.43 -11.35 -14.09
N ALA A 443 23.78 -10.68 -13.14
CA ALA A 443 24.11 -10.80 -11.71
C ALA A 443 23.82 -12.21 -11.17
N ALA A 444 22.65 -12.78 -11.48
CA ALA A 444 22.28 -14.14 -11.09
C ALA A 444 23.25 -15.19 -11.66
N ARG A 445 23.54 -15.14 -12.97
CA ARG A 445 24.51 -16.04 -13.60
C ARG A 445 25.91 -15.91 -13.01
N ARG A 446 26.34 -14.69 -12.67
CA ARG A 446 27.63 -14.48 -12.00
C ARG A 446 27.65 -15.15 -10.64
N GLY A 447 26.62 -14.96 -9.82
CA GLY A 447 26.50 -15.61 -8.51
C GLY A 447 26.52 -17.14 -8.62
N HIS A 448 25.75 -17.71 -9.55
CA HIS A 448 25.76 -19.16 -9.80
C HIS A 448 27.16 -19.66 -10.22
N ARG A 449 27.80 -19.00 -11.20
CA ARG A 449 29.16 -19.37 -11.65
C ARG A 449 30.17 -19.33 -10.51
N VAL A 450 30.16 -18.28 -9.70
CA VAL A 450 31.08 -18.18 -8.56
C VAL A 450 30.79 -19.28 -7.54
N GLY A 451 29.52 -19.54 -7.21
CA GLY A 451 29.13 -20.65 -6.33
C GLY A 451 29.60 -22.02 -6.84
N THR A 452 29.42 -22.31 -8.14
CA THR A 452 29.88 -23.56 -8.76
C THR A 452 31.41 -23.68 -8.72
N VAL A 453 32.14 -22.61 -9.04
CA VAL A 453 33.62 -22.61 -8.98
C VAL A 453 34.09 -22.87 -7.55
N LEU A 454 33.52 -22.17 -6.55
CA LEU A 454 33.86 -22.38 -5.15
C LEU A 454 33.59 -23.82 -4.70
N PHE A 455 32.47 -24.41 -5.13
CA PHE A 455 32.14 -25.82 -4.83
C PHE A 455 33.14 -26.79 -5.47
N LEU A 456 33.48 -26.62 -6.75
CA LEU A 456 34.45 -27.47 -7.43
C LEU A 456 35.84 -27.37 -6.80
N VAL A 457 36.29 -26.16 -6.48
CA VAL A 457 37.59 -25.96 -5.80
C VAL A 457 37.57 -26.59 -4.41
N THR A 458 36.47 -26.47 -3.66
CA THR A 458 36.32 -27.17 -2.37
C THR A 458 36.47 -28.67 -2.54
N LEU A 459 35.80 -29.26 -3.54
CA LEU A 459 35.88 -30.70 -3.78
C LEU A 459 37.33 -31.13 -4.04
N VAL A 460 38.08 -30.35 -4.84
CA VAL A 460 39.50 -30.60 -5.07
C VAL A 460 40.30 -30.50 -3.76
N MET A 461 40.09 -29.46 -2.95
CA MET A 461 40.77 -29.33 -1.65
C MET A 461 40.45 -30.49 -0.71
N ALA A 462 39.20 -30.94 -0.66
CA ALA A 462 38.79 -32.08 0.15
C ALA A 462 39.44 -33.40 -0.31
N VAL A 463 39.57 -33.60 -1.63
CA VAL A 463 40.29 -34.77 -2.18
C VAL A 463 41.79 -34.69 -1.86
N LEU A 464 42.42 -33.52 -2.01
CA LEU A 464 43.83 -33.33 -1.65
C LEU A 464 44.07 -33.58 -0.16
N HIS A 465 43.16 -33.11 0.69
CA HIS A 465 43.19 -33.38 2.13
C HIS A 465 43.07 -34.89 2.43
N PHE A 466 42.12 -35.57 1.78
CA PHE A 466 41.93 -37.02 1.92
C PHE A 466 43.14 -37.84 1.47
N LEU A 467 43.82 -37.42 0.40
CA LEU A 467 45.02 -38.07 -0.13
C LEU A 467 46.28 -37.79 0.71
N GLY A 468 46.18 -37.05 1.81
CA GLY A 468 47.33 -36.75 2.69
C GLY A 468 48.34 -35.79 2.07
N VAL A 469 47.96 -35.03 1.04
CA VAL A 469 48.85 -34.03 0.43
C VAL A 469 49.20 -32.99 1.48
N GLY A 470 50.50 -32.80 1.74
CA GLY A 470 51.01 -31.93 2.82
C GLY A 470 51.27 -32.61 4.16
N HIS A 471 50.98 -33.92 4.32
CA HIS A 471 51.29 -34.70 5.53
C HIS A 471 52.66 -35.39 5.48
N GLY A 472 53.61 -34.88 4.68
CA GLY A 472 54.93 -35.51 4.53
C GLY A 472 55.72 -35.49 5.85
N GLU A 473 56.36 -36.63 6.18
CA GLU A 473 57.18 -36.87 7.39
C GLU A 473 58.37 -35.89 7.59
N HIS A 474 58.55 -34.88 6.74
CA HIS A 474 59.68 -33.93 6.79
C HIS A 474 59.29 -32.50 7.18
N ASP A 475 58.00 -32.22 7.39
CA ASP A 475 57.50 -30.86 7.69
C ASP A 475 57.27 -30.56 9.19
N HIS A 476 57.77 -31.42 10.10
CA HIS A 476 57.67 -31.19 11.55
C HIS A 476 58.38 -29.91 12.06
N ALA A 477 59.15 -29.22 11.21
CA ALA A 477 59.75 -27.92 11.51
C ALA A 477 58.86 -26.73 11.09
N ALA A 478 57.83 -26.94 10.27
CA ALA A 478 56.94 -25.89 9.79
C ALA A 478 55.80 -25.65 10.80
N SER A 479 55.78 -24.48 11.43
CA SER A 479 54.72 -24.07 12.36
C SER A 479 53.84 -22.97 11.77
N GLY A 480 52.53 -23.06 12.02
CA GLY A 480 51.55 -22.05 11.59
C GLY A 480 51.35 -22.01 10.08
N VAL A 481 51.59 -20.85 9.47
CA VAL A 481 51.20 -20.52 8.07
C VAL A 481 52.02 -21.26 7.01
N SER A 482 53.18 -21.85 7.38
CA SER A 482 54.02 -22.61 6.45
C SER A 482 53.50 -24.03 6.16
N ARG A 483 52.49 -24.49 6.90
CA ARG A 483 51.87 -25.81 6.74
C ARG A 483 50.91 -25.88 5.56
N LEU A 484 51.27 -26.65 4.54
CA LEU A 484 50.44 -26.84 3.34
C LEU A 484 49.12 -27.55 3.66
N ASP A 485 49.15 -28.54 4.56
CA ASP A 485 47.96 -29.28 5.01
C ASP A 485 46.94 -28.35 5.68
N ALA A 486 47.40 -27.40 6.51
CA ALA A 486 46.54 -26.41 7.15
C ALA A 486 45.83 -25.50 6.13
N TRP A 487 46.51 -25.10 5.05
CA TRP A 487 45.89 -24.33 3.96
C TRP A 487 44.84 -25.12 3.18
N ILE A 488 45.12 -26.40 2.90
CA ILE A 488 44.16 -27.27 2.22
C ILE A 488 42.89 -27.42 3.08
N THR A 489 43.03 -27.68 4.38
CA THR A 489 41.90 -27.76 5.32
C THR A 489 41.15 -26.43 5.43
N PHE A 490 41.88 -25.31 5.51
CA PHE A 490 41.29 -23.97 5.56
C PHE A 490 40.40 -23.73 4.35
N PHE A 491 40.90 -23.94 3.13
CA PHE A 491 40.11 -23.73 1.92
C PHE A 491 38.97 -24.75 1.78
N ALA A 492 39.15 -26.00 2.22
CA ALA A 492 38.08 -27.01 2.22
C ALA A 492 36.89 -26.62 3.13
N ILE A 493 37.11 -25.84 4.19
CA ILE A 493 36.04 -25.38 5.09
C ILE A 493 35.50 -24.01 4.68
N VAL A 494 36.38 -23.08 4.31
CA VAL A 494 36.01 -21.67 4.06
C VAL A 494 35.33 -21.47 2.72
N LEU A 495 35.79 -22.10 1.64
CA LEU A 495 35.22 -21.91 0.31
C LEU A 495 33.73 -22.29 0.22
N PRO A 496 33.25 -23.40 0.84
CA PRO A 496 31.83 -23.71 0.93
C PRO A 496 31.01 -22.64 1.65
N THR A 497 31.54 -22.07 2.73
CA THR A 497 30.82 -21.03 3.48
C THR A 497 30.62 -19.78 2.63
N TRP A 498 31.64 -19.36 1.89
CA TRP A 498 31.51 -18.26 0.93
C TRP A 498 30.57 -18.61 -0.23
N GLY A 499 30.61 -19.85 -0.72
CA GLY A 499 29.67 -20.36 -1.73
C GLY A 499 28.22 -20.30 -1.23
N ALA A 500 27.98 -20.74 0.01
CA ALA A 500 26.68 -20.69 0.67
C ALA A 500 26.19 -19.25 0.88
N ALA A 501 27.06 -18.34 1.31
CA ALA A 501 26.72 -16.92 1.45
C ALA A 501 26.33 -16.28 0.12
N ILE A 502 27.09 -16.52 -0.96
CA ILE A 502 26.75 -16.02 -2.31
C ILE A 502 25.42 -16.60 -2.78
N HIS A 503 25.22 -17.92 -2.60
CA HIS A 503 23.96 -18.56 -2.95
C HIS A 503 22.79 -17.95 -2.17
N ALA A 504 22.93 -17.79 -0.85
CA ALA A 504 21.92 -17.17 0.00
C ALA A 504 21.59 -15.73 -0.44
N ILE A 505 22.60 -14.92 -0.80
CA ILE A 505 22.38 -13.58 -1.35
C ILE A 505 21.56 -13.65 -2.66
N THR A 506 21.93 -14.53 -3.60
CA THR A 506 21.22 -14.63 -4.88
C THR A 506 19.77 -15.10 -4.73
N THR A 507 19.54 -16.04 -3.82
CA THR A 507 18.22 -16.63 -3.55
C THR A 507 17.34 -15.67 -2.76
N GLN A 508 17.88 -15.03 -1.72
CA GLN A 508 17.14 -14.10 -0.87
C GLN A 508 16.78 -12.80 -1.59
N LEU A 509 17.64 -12.33 -2.51
CA LEU A 509 17.33 -11.19 -3.39
C LEU A 509 16.49 -11.58 -4.61
N GLU A 510 16.13 -12.86 -4.75
CA GLU A 510 15.30 -13.41 -5.84
C GLU A 510 15.72 -12.94 -7.24
N LEU A 511 17.04 -12.85 -7.50
CA LEU A 511 17.55 -12.19 -8.71
C LEU A 511 17.02 -12.83 -9.99
N GLU A 512 16.89 -14.16 -10.02
CA GLU A 512 16.32 -14.90 -11.14
C GLU A 512 14.84 -14.60 -11.35
N ARG A 513 14.06 -14.54 -10.26
CA ARG A 513 12.63 -14.21 -10.34
C ARG A 513 12.41 -12.78 -10.81
N ILE A 514 13.21 -11.83 -10.33
CA ILE A 514 13.17 -10.42 -10.75
C ILE A 514 13.55 -10.29 -12.24
N ALA A 515 14.56 -11.04 -12.69
CA ALA A 515 14.97 -11.08 -14.10
C ALA A 515 13.84 -11.60 -15.00
N ALA A 516 13.33 -12.80 -14.73
CA ALA A 516 12.25 -13.42 -15.51
C ALA A 516 10.98 -12.56 -15.51
N ARG A 517 10.67 -11.89 -14.40
CA ARG A 517 9.54 -10.97 -14.31
C ARG A 517 9.74 -9.73 -15.18
N SER A 518 10.92 -9.12 -15.14
CA SER A 518 11.23 -7.95 -15.96
C SER A 518 11.21 -8.31 -17.45
N GLU A 519 11.66 -9.50 -17.82
CA GLU A 519 11.56 -10.02 -19.18
C GLU A 519 10.11 -10.21 -19.63
N ARG A 520 9.26 -10.84 -18.82
CA ARG A 520 7.81 -10.96 -19.10
C ARG A 520 7.13 -9.61 -19.23
N MET A 521 7.44 -8.67 -18.33
CA MET A 521 6.89 -7.31 -18.39
C MET A 521 7.34 -6.58 -19.66
N ALA A 522 8.60 -6.74 -20.07
CA ALA A 522 9.09 -6.17 -21.33
C ALA A 522 8.38 -6.76 -22.56
N MET A 523 8.08 -8.06 -22.57
CA MET A 523 7.31 -8.70 -23.65
C MET A 523 5.87 -8.16 -23.70
N LEU A 524 5.18 -8.09 -22.56
CA LEU A 524 3.84 -7.53 -22.46
C LEU A 524 3.80 -6.07 -22.93
N LEU A 525 4.74 -5.25 -22.47
CA LEU A 525 4.86 -3.86 -22.91
C LEU A 525 5.18 -3.74 -24.39
N SER A 526 5.95 -4.66 -24.97
CA SER A 526 6.23 -4.64 -26.42
C SER A 526 4.94 -4.82 -27.23
N LEU A 527 4.07 -5.75 -26.83
CA LEU A 527 2.76 -5.95 -27.45
C LEU A 527 1.85 -4.72 -27.29
N VAL A 528 1.83 -4.11 -26.10
CA VAL A 528 1.03 -2.89 -25.85
C VAL A 528 1.57 -1.70 -26.66
N VAL A 529 2.89 -1.54 -26.80
CA VAL A 529 3.52 -0.51 -27.65
C VAL A 529 3.11 -0.69 -29.10
N GLU A 530 3.16 -1.91 -29.62
CA GLU A 530 2.79 -2.23 -31.01
C GLU A 530 1.32 -1.89 -31.29
N ARG A 531 0.41 -2.41 -30.47
CA ARG A 531 -1.04 -2.10 -30.57
C ARG A 531 -1.35 -0.62 -30.39
N ALA A 532 -0.63 0.07 -29.50
CA ALA A 532 -0.84 1.51 -29.28
C ALA A 532 -0.35 2.36 -30.47
N ARG A 533 0.66 1.91 -31.22
CA ARG A 533 1.09 2.56 -32.47
C ARG A 533 0.08 2.37 -33.60
N GLU A 534 -0.55 1.20 -33.63
CA GLU A 534 -1.58 0.85 -34.63
C GLU A 534 -2.95 1.47 -34.33
N ALA A 535 -3.16 2.03 -33.14
CA ALA A 535 -4.41 2.69 -32.80
C ALA A 535 -4.72 3.84 -33.79
N GLU A 536 -5.93 3.82 -34.34
CA GLU A 536 -6.43 4.82 -35.29
C GLU A 536 -7.34 5.88 -34.64
N SER A 537 -7.76 5.66 -33.39
CA SER A 537 -8.64 6.55 -32.65
C SER A 537 -8.23 6.67 -31.18
N LEU A 538 -8.69 7.73 -30.53
CA LEU A 538 -8.45 7.96 -29.10
C LEU A 538 -9.08 6.86 -28.24
N ASP A 539 -10.23 6.33 -28.64
CA ASP A 539 -10.91 5.26 -27.91
C ASP A 539 -10.18 3.92 -28.06
N ALA A 540 -9.66 3.60 -29.25
CA ALA A 540 -8.82 2.42 -29.44
C ALA A 540 -7.52 2.52 -28.60
N LEU A 541 -6.90 3.70 -28.56
CA LEU A 541 -5.74 3.94 -27.70
C LEU A 541 -6.08 3.80 -26.22
N ARG A 542 -7.24 4.31 -25.79
CA ARG A 542 -7.72 4.17 -24.41
C ARG A 542 -7.89 2.71 -24.04
N GLU A 543 -8.52 1.91 -24.89
CA GLU A 543 -8.75 0.49 -24.66
C GLU A 543 -7.44 -0.30 -24.52
N VAL A 544 -6.48 -0.09 -25.44
CA VAL A 544 -5.16 -0.74 -25.40
C VAL A 544 -4.40 -0.38 -24.12
N VAL A 545 -4.41 0.90 -23.74
CA VAL A 545 -3.75 1.36 -22.51
C VAL A 545 -4.46 0.81 -21.27
N ALA A 546 -5.80 0.79 -21.25
CA ALA A 546 -6.58 0.24 -20.14
C ALA A 546 -6.31 -1.25 -19.94
N GLU A 547 -6.24 -2.02 -21.02
CA GLU A 547 -5.87 -3.43 -20.99
C GLU A 547 -4.46 -3.63 -20.45
N GLY A 548 -3.48 -2.88 -20.96
CA GLY A 548 -2.11 -2.92 -20.45
C GLY A 548 -2.04 -2.56 -18.96
N GLN A 549 -2.73 -1.50 -18.53
CA GLN A 549 -2.79 -1.08 -17.12
C GLN A 549 -3.43 -2.13 -16.22
N ARG A 550 -4.48 -2.83 -16.67
CA ARG A 550 -5.08 -3.93 -15.89
C ARG A 550 -4.08 -5.06 -15.67
N VAL A 551 -3.42 -5.52 -16.73
CA VAL A 551 -2.45 -6.63 -16.65
C VAL A 551 -1.27 -6.25 -15.75
N MET A 552 -0.68 -5.07 -15.97
CA MET A 552 0.42 -4.56 -15.14
C MET A 552 -0.01 -4.33 -13.69
N GLY A 553 -1.23 -3.83 -13.49
CA GLY A 553 -1.81 -3.55 -12.19
C GLY A 553 -2.03 -4.82 -11.37
N THR A 554 -2.55 -5.88 -11.97
CA THR A 554 -2.73 -7.19 -11.31
C THR A 554 -1.38 -7.78 -10.93
N GLU A 555 -0.44 -7.84 -11.87
CA GLU A 555 0.88 -8.43 -11.66
C GLU A 555 1.69 -7.71 -10.57
N ASN A 556 1.60 -6.37 -10.52
CA ASN A 556 2.23 -5.59 -9.47
C ASN A 556 1.56 -5.78 -8.10
N HIS A 557 0.24 -6.00 -8.08
CA HIS A 557 -0.49 -6.27 -6.83
C HIS A 557 -0.15 -7.66 -6.28
N GLU A 558 -0.17 -8.71 -7.10
CA GLU A 558 0.22 -10.06 -6.69
C GLU A 558 1.63 -10.10 -6.11
N TRP A 559 2.58 -9.42 -6.74
CA TRP A 559 3.94 -9.37 -6.25
C TRP A 559 4.07 -8.63 -4.93
N TRP A 560 3.34 -7.53 -4.77
CA TRP A 560 3.27 -6.81 -3.51
C TRP A 560 2.80 -7.73 -2.38
N ILE A 561 1.71 -8.49 -2.59
CA ILE A 561 1.20 -9.48 -1.62
C ILE A 561 2.28 -10.50 -1.26
N LEU A 562 2.88 -11.14 -2.27
CA LEU A 562 3.88 -12.19 -2.06
C LEU A 562 5.09 -11.70 -1.25
N LEU A 563 5.54 -10.47 -1.48
CA LEU A 563 6.66 -9.90 -0.76
C LEU A 563 6.30 -9.38 0.63
N SER A 564 5.09 -8.86 0.84
CA SER A 564 4.64 -8.37 2.16
C SER A 564 4.72 -9.45 3.25
N PHE A 565 4.67 -10.73 2.89
CA PHE A 565 4.79 -11.86 3.82
C PHE A 565 6.22 -12.33 4.11
N ARG A 566 7.24 -11.84 3.39
CA ARG A 566 8.64 -12.26 3.59
C ARG A 566 9.37 -11.29 4.50
N GLN A 567 9.52 -11.64 5.78
CA GLN A 567 10.37 -10.89 6.70
C GLN A 567 11.84 -11.34 6.61
N PRO A 568 12.82 -10.46 6.91
CA PRO A 568 14.23 -10.85 6.97
C PRO A 568 14.46 -11.87 8.09
N VAL A 569 14.74 -13.11 7.69
CA VAL A 569 15.09 -14.21 8.60
C VAL A 569 16.61 -14.17 8.84
N LEU A 570 17.05 -14.52 10.04
CA LEU A 570 18.47 -14.73 10.31
C LEU A 570 18.97 -15.91 9.46
N PRO A 571 20.22 -15.88 8.95
CA PRO A 571 20.84 -17.09 8.43
C PRO A 571 20.88 -18.12 9.55
N THR A 572 20.13 -19.22 9.38
CA THR A 572 20.13 -20.38 10.28
C THR A 572 21.22 -21.37 9.90
#